data_AF-A0A7S2AH55-F1
#
_entry.id   AF-A0A7S2AH55-F1
#
_cell.length_a   1.000
_cell.length_b   1.000
_cell.length_c   1.000
_cell.angle_alpha   90.00
_cell.angle_beta   90.00
_cell.angle_gamma   90.00
#
_symmetry.space_group_name_H-M   'P 1'
#
loop_
_entity.id
_entity.type
_entity.pdbx_description
1 polymer ?
#
loop_
_entity_poly.entity_id
_entity_poly.type
_entity_poly.pdbx_seq_one_letter_code
_entity_poly.pdbx_strand_id
1 'polypeptide(L)'
;ARTMAQQDSDPEMAVRCVAGKMTQSVAHIHLLGIIHGDLKPSNWLFDTKNRMPLLCDFETAKDRGVGGVTSTRIGTTVSPALQTRGYVAPELEA
;
A
#
# COMPACT_ATOMS: atom_id res chain seq x y z
N ALA A 1 -32.98 -0.70 -18.63
CA ALA A 1 -32.48 -1.31 -17.39
C ALA A 1 -31.33 -2.25 -17.74
N ARG A 2 -30.07 -1.84 -17.50
CA ARG A 2 -28.91 -2.71 -17.68
C ARG A 2 -28.82 -3.62 -16.46
N THR A 3 -28.98 -4.91 -16.68
CA THR A 3 -29.04 -5.97 -15.69
C THR A 3 -27.80 -5.98 -14.81
N MET A 4 -28.00 -5.90 -13.49
CA MET A 4 -26.97 -5.91 -12.43
C MET A 4 -26.20 -7.24 -12.30
N ALA A 5 -26.21 -8.09 -13.34
CA ALA A 5 -25.59 -9.42 -13.33
C ALA A 5 -24.28 -9.51 -14.13
N GLN A 6 -23.87 -8.45 -14.82
CA GLN A 6 -22.69 -8.45 -15.71
C GLN A 6 -21.42 -7.83 -15.12
N GLN A 7 -21.42 -7.41 -13.85
CA GLN A 7 -20.28 -6.69 -13.26
C GLN A 7 -19.16 -7.58 -12.72
N ASP A 8 -19.34 -8.91 -12.66
CA ASP A 8 -18.28 -9.87 -12.29
C ASP A 8 -17.62 -10.55 -13.52
N SER A 9 -17.90 -10.09 -14.75
CA SER A 9 -17.48 -10.79 -15.98
C SER A 9 -16.10 -10.40 -16.52
N ASP A 10 -15.53 -9.28 -16.07
CA ASP A 10 -14.28 -8.75 -16.62
C ASP A 10 -13.19 -8.69 -15.53
N PRO A 11 -12.27 -9.67 -15.51
CA PRO A 11 -11.20 -9.71 -14.53
C PRO A 11 -10.25 -8.52 -14.65
N GLU A 12 -10.05 -7.97 -15.86
CA GLU A 12 -9.17 -6.82 -16.06
C GLU A 12 -9.76 -5.56 -15.42
N MET A 13 -11.07 -5.35 -15.60
CA MET A 13 -11.76 -4.23 -14.97
C MET A 13 -11.81 -4.36 -13.44
N ALA A 14 -11.98 -5.57 -12.92
CA ALA A 14 -11.91 -5.82 -11.48
C ALA A 14 -10.52 -5.48 -10.92
N VAL A 15 -9.44 -5.93 -11.60
CA VAL A 15 -8.05 -5.60 -11.24
C VAL A 15 -7.82 -4.09 -11.27
N ARG A 16 -8.29 -3.40 -12.32
CA ARG A 16 -8.15 -1.94 -12.44
C ARG A 16 -8.84 -1.18 -11.32
N CYS A 17 -10.03 -1.63 -10.91
CA CYS A 17 -10.78 -1.05 -9.80
C CYS A 17 -10.03 -1.21 -8.46
N VAL A 18 -9.53 -2.42 -8.19
CA VAL A 18 -8.77 -2.71 -6.96
C VAL A 18 -7.45 -1.94 -6.95
N ALA A 19 -6.70 -1.95 -8.04
CA ALA A 19 -5.44 -1.21 -8.18
C ALA A 19 -5.65 0.30 -7.96
N GLY A 20 -6.73 0.88 -8.51
CA GLY A 20 -7.08 2.28 -8.29
C GLY A 20 -7.27 2.62 -6.81
N LYS A 21 -7.95 1.76 -6.05
CA LYS A 21 -8.14 1.92 -4.61
C LYS A 21 -6.81 1.76 -3.84
N MET A 22 -5.98 0.79 -4.22
CA MET A 22 -4.64 0.62 -3.63
C MET A 22 -3.78 1.87 -3.83
N THR A 23 -3.77 2.43 -5.04
CA THR A 23 -3.03 3.68 -5.34
C THR A 23 -3.55 4.85 -4.51
N GLN A 24 -4.87 4.95 -4.29
CA GLN A 24 -5.44 5.99 -3.42
C GLN A 24 -4.97 5.85 -1.96
N SER A 25 -4.91 4.63 -1.41
CA SER A 25 -4.38 4.39 -0.08
C SER A 25 -2.91 4.79 0.04
N VAL A 26 -2.08 4.44 -0.96
CA VAL A 26 -0.66 4.82 -1.00
C VAL A 26 -0.50 6.34 -1.14
N ALA A 27 -1.29 6.99 -2.00
CA ALA A 27 -1.26 8.44 -2.15
C ALA A 27 -1.64 9.17 -0.85
N HIS A 28 -2.59 8.62 -0.08
CA HIS A 28 -2.98 9.18 1.21
C HIS A 28 -1.83 9.18 2.21
N ILE A 29 -1.13 8.05 2.40
CA ILE A 29 0.00 7.99 3.33
C ILE A 29 1.18 8.85 2.84
N HIS A 30 1.41 8.94 1.53
CA HIS A 30 2.43 9.81 0.96
C HIS A 30 2.14 11.29 1.24
N LEU A 31 0.86 11.72 1.21
CA LEU A 31 0.47 13.08 1.56
C LEU A 31 0.78 13.41 3.04
N LEU A 32 0.74 12.40 3.91
CA LEU A 32 1.14 12.52 5.32
C LEU A 32 2.67 12.48 5.51
N GLY A 33 3.46 12.33 4.45
CA GLY A 33 4.91 12.17 4.52
C GLY A 33 5.37 10.76 4.88
N ILE A 34 4.45 9.79 4.92
CA ILE A 34 4.75 8.40 5.30
C ILE A 34 5.02 7.59 4.03
N ILE A 35 6.16 6.91 3.99
CA ILE A 35 6.49 5.90 2.97
C ILE A 35 6.31 4.53 3.61
N HIS A 36 5.48 3.64 3.04
CA HIS A 36 5.26 2.31 3.61
C HIS A 36 6.50 1.42 3.60
N GLY A 37 7.27 1.40 2.50
CA GLY A 37 8.57 0.72 2.43
C GLY A 37 8.56 -0.77 2.05
N ASP A 38 7.40 -1.44 2.04
CA ASP A 38 7.27 -2.88 1.72
C ASP A 38 5.88 -3.19 1.13
N LEU A 39 5.58 -2.61 -0.04
CA LEU A 39 4.33 -2.86 -0.74
C LEU A 39 4.38 -4.22 -1.45
N LYS A 40 3.65 -5.20 -0.93
CA LYS A 40 3.55 -6.56 -1.48
C LYS A 40 2.15 -7.14 -1.25
N PRO A 41 1.71 -8.16 -2.01
CA PRO A 41 0.36 -8.71 -1.90
C PRO A 41 -0.06 -9.13 -0.47
N SER A 42 0.86 -9.65 0.34
CA SER A 42 0.54 -10.06 1.72
C SER A 42 0.25 -8.90 2.67
N ASN A 43 0.63 -7.67 2.31
CA ASN A 43 0.39 -6.46 3.11
C ASN A 43 -0.92 -5.76 2.70
N TRP A 44 -1.74 -6.41 1.89
CA TRP A 44 -3.07 -5.97 1.52
C TRP A 44 -4.11 -6.95 2.06
N LEU A 45 -4.92 -6.47 3.00
CA LEU A 45 -6.13 -7.16 3.40
C LEU A 45 -7.26 -6.79 2.45
N PHE A 46 -8.16 -7.73 2.18
CA PHE A 46 -9.31 -7.48 1.31
C PHE A 46 -10.61 -7.61 2.08
N ASP A 47 -11.29 -6.49 2.29
CA ASP A 47 -12.64 -6.49 2.83
C ASP A 47 -13.61 -6.97 1.75
N THR A 48 -14.05 -8.22 1.88
CA THR A 48 -14.98 -8.87 0.93
C THR A 48 -16.37 -8.26 0.94
N LYS A 49 -16.80 -7.64 2.06
CA LYS A 49 -18.11 -6.99 2.17
C LYS A 49 -18.13 -5.68 1.37
N ASN A 50 -17.08 -4.87 1.51
CA ASN A 50 -16.99 -3.57 0.87
C ASN A 50 -16.17 -3.58 -0.44
N ARG A 51 -15.62 -4.73 -0.85
CA ARG A 51 -14.66 -4.90 -1.96
C ARG A 51 -13.54 -3.85 -1.90
N MET A 52 -12.98 -3.66 -0.71
CA MET A 52 -12.00 -2.62 -0.41
C MET A 52 -10.65 -3.24 -0.05
N PRO A 53 -9.55 -2.90 -0.75
CA PRO A 53 -8.21 -3.21 -0.29
C PRO A 53 -7.85 -2.29 0.89
N LEU A 54 -7.24 -2.87 1.92
CA LEU A 54 -6.77 -2.18 3.12
C LEU A 54 -5.28 -2.46 3.27
N LEU A 55 -4.49 -1.39 3.30
CA LEU A 55 -3.04 -1.48 3.49
C LEU A 55 -2.73 -1.73 4.98
N CYS A 56 -1.91 -2.72 5.28
CA CYS A 56 -1.47 -3.07 6.62
C CYS A 56 0.05 -3.24 6.68
N ASP A 57 0.57 -3.43 7.91
CA ASP A 57 1.97 -3.76 8.18
C ASP A 57 2.99 -2.64 7.89
N PHE A 58 2.99 -1.62 8.76
CA PHE A 58 3.87 -0.45 8.67
C PHE A 58 5.24 -0.65 9.33
N GLU A 59 5.70 -1.89 9.54
CA GLU A 59 6.96 -2.17 10.24
C GLU A 59 8.20 -1.58 9.53
N THR A 60 8.14 -1.44 8.21
CA THR A 60 9.19 -0.85 7.35
C THR A 60 8.95 0.63 7.02
N ALA A 61 7.91 1.24 7.58
CA ALA A 61 7.48 2.57 7.21
C ALA A 61 8.48 3.65 7.66
N LYS A 62 8.66 4.66 6.81
CA LYS A 62 9.48 5.84 7.08
C LYS A 62 8.60 7.08 7.14
N ASP A 63 8.64 7.79 8.25
CA ASP A 63 8.04 9.11 8.37
C ASP A 63 9.05 10.18 7.93
N ARG A 64 8.73 10.90 6.85
CA ARG A 64 9.54 12.01 6.33
C ARG A 64 9.02 13.38 6.77
N GLY A 65 7.96 13.44 7.59
CA GLY A 65 7.49 14.60 8.35
C GLY A 65 7.49 15.94 7.61
N VAL A 66 6.33 16.38 7.11
CA VAL A 66 6.12 17.80 6.72
C VAL A 66 5.56 18.63 7.89
N GLY A 67 5.13 17.99 8.99
CA GLY A 67 4.70 18.64 10.22
C GLY A 67 5.58 18.19 11.39
N GLY A 68 6.44 19.09 11.89
CA GLY A 68 7.17 18.86 13.13
C GLY A 68 6.21 18.45 14.26
N VAL A 69 6.72 17.62 15.19
CA VAL A 69 5.99 16.88 16.23
C VAL A 69 5.39 15.57 15.68
N THR A 70 6.14 14.48 15.51
CA THR A 70 6.88 13.79 16.58
C THR A 70 7.93 12.89 15.92
N SER A 71 9.23 13.21 16.05
CA SER A 71 10.26 12.17 15.94
C SER A 71 10.14 11.24 17.13
N THR A 72 9.09 10.41 17.17
CA THR A 72 9.22 9.13 17.84
C THR A 72 10.27 8.36 17.04
N ARG A 73 11.52 8.43 17.53
CA ARG A 73 12.53 7.42 17.26
C ARG A 73 11.97 6.07 17.71
N ILE A 74 11.04 5.49 16.96
CA ILE A 74 10.96 4.05 16.88
C ILE A 74 12.11 3.70 15.97
N GLY A 75 13.27 3.53 16.60
CA GLY A 75 14.47 3.07 15.96
C GLY A 75 14.23 1.66 15.45
N THR A 76 13.87 1.54 14.19
CA THR A 76 14.38 0.47 13.37
C THR A 76 15.16 1.17 12.27
N THR A 77 16.49 1.05 12.33
CA THR A 77 17.28 1.12 11.10
C THR A 77 16.50 0.32 10.07
N VAL A 78 16.06 0.96 8.98
CA VAL A 78 15.32 0.27 7.94
C VAL A 78 16.32 -0.64 7.26
N SER A 79 16.54 -1.79 7.88
CA SER A 79 17.45 -2.81 7.41
C SER A 79 16.89 -3.23 6.07
N PRO A 80 17.68 -3.20 4.99
CA PRO A 80 17.27 -3.76 3.69
C PRO A 80 16.73 -5.19 3.83
N ALA A 81 17.15 -5.91 4.87
CA ALA A 81 16.67 -7.24 5.25
C ALA A 81 15.17 -7.33 5.59
N LEU A 82 14.49 -6.21 5.92
CA LEU A 82 13.05 -6.20 6.22
C LEU A 82 12.19 -6.00 4.96
N GLN A 83 12.79 -5.66 3.82
CA GLN A 83 12.06 -5.51 2.56
C GLN A 83 11.96 -6.84 1.82
N THR A 84 10.86 -7.04 1.09
CA THR A 84 10.63 -8.29 0.37
C THR A 84 11.20 -8.25 -1.04
N ARG A 85 12.22 -9.09 -1.31
CA ARG A 85 12.84 -9.24 -2.65
C ARG A 85 11.78 -9.45 -3.75
N GLY A 86 12.00 -8.84 -4.91
CA GLY A 86 11.07 -8.86 -6.05
C GLY A 86 9.97 -7.80 -5.99
N TYR A 87 9.80 -7.11 -4.86
CA TYR A 87 8.94 -5.94 -4.71
C TYR A 87 9.72 -4.68 -4.31
N VAL A 88 11.03 -4.82 -4.04
CA VAL A 88 11.94 -3.71 -3.74
C VAL A 88 12.20 -2.90 -5.01
N ALA A 89 12.26 -1.57 -4.85
CA ALA A 89 12.61 -0.67 -5.94
C ALA A 89 14.13 -0.73 -6.22
N PRO A 90 14.56 -0.67 -7.49
CA PRO A 90 15.95 -0.94 -7.88
C PRO A 90 16.98 0.00 -7.24
N GLU A 91 16.59 1.24 -6.92
CA GLU A 91 17.45 2.20 -6.23
C GLU A 91 17.76 1.83 -4.77
N LEU A 92 17.03 0.87 -4.19
CA LEU A 92 17.26 0.34 -2.84
C LEU A 92 18.05 -0.98 -2.84
N GLU A 93 18.25 -1.59 -4.02
CA GLU A 93 19.01 -2.84 -4.19
C GLU A 93 20.51 -2.60 -4.46
N ALA A 94 20.93 -1.33 -4.54
CA ALA A 94 22.29 -0.89 -4.89
C ALA A 94 23.28 -0.85 -3.72
#